data_AF-A0AA39H8F1-F1
#
_entry.id   AF-A0AA39H8F1-F1
#
_cell.length_a   1.000
_cell.length_b   1.000
_cell.length_c   1.000
_cell.angle_alpha   90.00
_cell.angle_beta   90.00
_cell.angle_gamma   90.00
#
_symmetry.space_group_name_H-M   'P 1'
#
loop_
_entity.id
_entity.type
_entity.pdbx_description
1 polymer ?
#
loop_
_entity_poly.entity_id
_entity_poly.type
_entity_poly.pdbx_seq_one_letter_code
_entity_poly.pdbx_strand_id
1 'polypeptide(L)'
;MASLLTEDAEACIVAVAPTNNATRNLAYAIAKQVESAKDSMLILLSISAEKVMKDAEDEDAVTQYKKYRLTSRLESLDTTNVPDDDKKFIPTYVKKRSEMGSKGEEERRALALALDYGGINLICATVSTAELFADQLKARATVLLVDEAGQIATSQTVALTSRLPHIKKIVLAGDVKQLPTFSHGISRRITAPATESTLVTAEKKKTLMAVELKKSYRSHPYLVQAVAPWYDHKLLPEADPEERDLLTVSNLPLPNPAAPLLLLHVTDGDTKTESSSRQNLAQENIAVSLLKKIPELCNTYAITVLCYYRGSAENIRAAIKEEFPEDEQFAVETVDSYQGREEEVVVLVTTRSPRKKRLHRAAADFVEEDDFALSDERAIATSTI
;
A
#
# COMPACT_ATOMS: atom_id res chain seq x y z
N MET A 1 16.34 1.77 7.32
CA MET A 1 15.55 1.89 8.56
C MET A 1 16.30 1.37 9.77
N ALA A 2 16.74 0.11 9.79
CA ALA A 2 17.59 -0.41 10.87
C ALA A 2 18.78 0.50 11.18
N SER A 3 19.52 0.94 10.15
CA SER A 3 20.62 1.90 10.30
C SER A 3 20.21 3.22 10.96
N LEU A 4 19.06 3.80 10.58
CA LEU A 4 18.57 5.06 11.13
C LEU A 4 18.20 4.94 12.62
N LEU A 5 17.60 3.80 13.00
CA LEU A 5 17.24 3.51 14.39
C LEU A 5 18.44 3.12 15.25
N THR A 6 19.55 2.66 14.63
CA THR A 6 20.80 2.33 15.33
C THR A 6 21.80 3.47 15.41
N GLU A 7 21.77 4.42 14.46
CA GLU A 7 22.70 5.55 14.39
C GLU A 7 22.41 6.63 15.45
N ASP A 8 21.15 6.84 15.80
CA ASP A 8 20.73 7.86 16.77
C ASP A 8 19.62 7.30 17.66
N ALA A 9 19.99 6.84 18.86
CA ALA A 9 19.05 6.27 19.83
C ALA A 9 18.05 7.30 20.38
N GLU A 10 18.35 8.61 20.26
CA GLU A 10 17.47 9.70 20.68
C GLU A 10 16.56 10.19 19.54
N ALA A 11 16.75 9.71 18.31
CA ALA A 11 15.92 10.09 17.18
C ALA A 11 14.48 9.61 17.39
N CYS A 12 13.55 10.55 17.34
CA CYS A 12 12.13 10.24 17.15
C CYS A 12 11.80 10.24 15.66
N ILE A 13 11.51 9.05 15.13
CA ILE A 13 11.20 8.81 13.73
C ILE A 13 9.69 8.80 13.54
N VAL A 14 9.22 9.65 12.63
CA VAL A 14 7.85 9.60 12.11
C VAL A 14 7.92 8.94 10.73
N ALA A 15 7.40 7.72 10.62
CA ALA A 15 7.30 6.95 9.41
C ALA A 15 5.87 7.04 8.86
N VAL A 16 5.72 7.61 7.67
CA VAL A 16 4.42 7.84 7.04
C VAL A 16 4.26 7.06 5.74
N ALA A 17 3.03 6.63 5.47
CA ALA A 17 2.64 5.95 4.24
C ALA A 17 1.28 6.48 3.72
N PRO A 18 0.91 6.26 2.44
CA PRO A 18 -0.31 6.84 1.86
C PRO A 18 -1.61 6.24 2.43
N THR A 19 -1.59 4.95 2.76
CA THR A 19 -2.78 4.20 3.20
C THR A 19 -2.55 3.48 4.52
N ASN A 20 -3.63 3.11 5.21
CA ASN A 20 -3.55 2.32 6.45
C ASN A 20 -2.85 0.96 6.20
N ASN A 21 -3.08 0.33 5.05
CA ASN A 21 -2.42 -0.93 4.70
C ASN A 21 -0.92 -0.75 4.48
N ALA A 22 -0.51 0.27 3.71
CA ALA A 22 0.91 0.59 3.53
C ALA A 22 1.58 0.91 4.88
N THR A 23 0.89 1.65 5.76
CA THR A 23 1.38 1.95 7.11
C THR A 23 1.61 0.68 7.93
N ARG A 24 0.70 -0.30 7.84
CA ARG A 24 0.84 -1.59 8.53
C ARG A 24 2.01 -2.40 7.98
N ASN A 25 2.13 -2.49 6.66
CA ASN A 25 3.21 -3.25 6.01
C ASN A 25 4.57 -2.67 6.38
N LEU A 26 4.68 -1.33 6.39
CA LEU A 26 5.86 -0.62 6.87
C LEU A 26 6.18 -0.94 8.33
N ALA A 27 5.19 -0.83 9.23
CA ALA A 27 5.38 -1.13 10.64
C ALA A 27 5.82 -2.59 10.88
N TYR A 28 5.23 -3.54 10.13
CA TYR A 28 5.59 -4.96 10.21
C TYR A 28 7.01 -5.21 9.73
N ALA A 29 7.39 -4.65 8.58
CA ALA A 29 8.74 -4.76 8.05
C ALA A 29 9.77 -4.21 9.05
N ILE A 30 9.47 -3.10 9.70
CA ILE A 30 10.34 -2.52 10.73
C ILE A 30 10.41 -3.44 11.96
N ALA A 31 9.28 -3.88 12.52
CA ALA A 31 9.26 -4.73 13.72
C ALA A 31 9.96 -6.08 13.53
N LYS A 32 9.95 -6.63 12.29
CA LYS A 32 10.64 -7.88 11.94
C LYS A 32 12.16 -7.71 11.87
N GLN A 33 12.65 -6.55 11.44
CA GLN A 33 14.07 -6.32 11.21
C GLN A 33 14.78 -5.52 12.32
N VAL A 34 14.04 -4.81 13.16
CA VAL A 34 14.59 -3.88 14.15
C VAL A 34 14.09 -4.25 15.55
N GLU A 35 14.93 -4.95 16.31
CA GLU A 35 14.57 -5.44 17.64
C GLU A 35 14.15 -4.29 18.59
N SER A 36 14.88 -3.17 18.56
CA SER A 36 14.59 -1.99 19.40
C SER A 36 13.23 -1.34 19.09
N ALA A 37 12.67 -1.55 17.89
CA ALA A 37 11.35 -1.04 17.53
C ALA A 37 10.22 -1.80 18.26
N LYS A 38 10.48 -3.01 18.78
CA LYS A 38 9.42 -3.84 19.36
C LYS A 38 8.80 -3.26 20.63
N ASP A 39 9.53 -2.40 21.34
CA ASP A 39 9.09 -1.79 22.59
C ASP A 39 8.88 -0.28 22.50
N SER A 40 9.27 0.35 21.39
CA SER A 40 9.30 1.81 21.22
C SER A 40 8.41 2.32 20.06
N MET A 41 7.75 1.40 19.36
CA MET A 41 6.88 1.72 18.22
C MET A 41 5.43 2.02 18.65
N LEU A 42 4.83 2.99 17.97
CA LEU A 42 3.42 3.31 17.99
C LEU A 42 2.88 3.29 16.56
N ILE A 43 1.72 2.67 16.34
CA ILE A 43 1.02 2.70 15.06
C ILE A 43 -0.25 3.54 15.21
N LEU A 44 -0.39 4.57 14.38
CA LEU A 44 -1.55 5.46 14.33
C LEU A 44 -2.30 5.25 13.01
N LEU A 45 -3.47 4.64 13.10
CA LEU A 45 -4.36 4.41 11.95
C LEU A 45 -5.63 5.23 12.10
N SER A 46 -6.41 5.35 11.03
CA SER A 46 -7.74 5.95 11.14
C SER A 46 -8.65 5.12 12.04
N ILE A 47 -9.54 5.78 12.80
CA ILE A 47 -10.49 5.12 13.70
C ILE A 47 -11.34 4.07 12.97
N SER A 48 -11.75 4.35 11.73
CA SER A 48 -12.50 3.40 10.90
C SER A 48 -11.68 2.13 10.62
N ALA A 49 -10.38 2.26 10.35
CA ALA A 49 -9.52 1.10 10.15
C ALA A 49 -9.29 0.31 11.44
N GLU A 50 -9.16 0.98 12.60
CA GLU A 50 -9.08 0.30 13.90
C GLU A 50 -10.37 -0.47 14.23
N LYS A 51 -11.54 0.05 13.83
CA LYS A 51 -12.84 -0.62 14.01
C LYS A 51 -12.97 -1.85 13.13
N VAL A 52 -12.70 -1.75 11.83
CA VAL A 52 -12.73 -2.90 10.90
C VAL A 52 -11.82 -4.03 11.37
N MET A 53 -10.71 -3.69 12.03
CA MET A 53 -9.81 -4.68 12.62
C MET A 53 -10.28 -5.35 13.90
N LYS A 54 -11.26 -4.79 14.62
CA LYS A 54 -11.88 -5.52 15.73
C LYS A 54 -12.67 -6.74 15.23
N ASP A 55 -13.15 -6.65 13.99
CA ASP A 55 -14.03 -7.62 13.36
C ASP A 55 -13.27 -8.56 12.41
N ALA A 56 -11.95 -8.40 12.26
CA ALA A 56 -11.11 -9.25 11.40
C ALA A 56 -10.70 -10.53 12.16
N GLU A 57 -10.97 -11.69 11.57
CA GLU A 57 -10.76 -13.02 12.16
C GLU A 57 -9.30 -13.53 12.10
N ASP A 58 -8.41 -12.83 11.39
CA ASP A 58 -6.99 -13.19 11.29
C ASP A 58 -6.25 -12.90 12.61
N GLU A 59 -6.35 -13.84 13.55
CA GLU A 59 -5.82 -13.74 14.91
C GLU A 59 -4.32 -13.41 14.95
N ASP A 60 -3.50 -13.89 14.03
CA ASP A 60 -2.04 -13.72 14.11
C ASP A 60 -1.61 -12.31 13.71
N ALA A 61 -2.12 -11.79 12.60
CA ALA A 61 -1.91 -10.40 12.23
C ALA A 61 -2.54 -9.47 13.28
N VAL A 62 -3.76 -9.79 13.72
CA VAL A 62 -4.54 -9.01 14.70
C VAL A 62 -3.87 -8.93 16.07
N THR A 63 -3.23 -10.00 16.51
CA THR A 63 -2.61 -10.10 17.82
C THR A 63 -1.23 -9.42 17.85
N GLN A 64 -0.45 -9.52 16.77
CA GLN A 64 0.90 -8.94 16.73
C GLN A 64 0.91 -7.40 16.76
N TYR A 65 -0.06 -6.72 16.14
CA TYR A 65 -0.08 -5.25 16.10
C TYR A 65 -0.80 -4.61 17.29
N LYS A 66 -1.66 -5.36 18.02
CA LYS A 66 -2.50 -4.79 19.10
C LYS A 66 -1.64 -4.02 20.11
N LYS A 67 -0.48 -4.57 20.48
CA LYS A 67 0.45 -3.93 21.42
C LYS A 67 1.00 -2.57 20.98
N TYR A 68 1.03 -2.29 19.69
CA TYR A 68 1.50 -1.01 19.14
C TYR A 68 0.40 0.04 18.99
N ARG A 69 -0.86 -0.30 19.31
CA ARG A 69 -1.97 0.65 19.29
C ARG A 69 -1.84 1.65 20.43
N LEU A 70 -2.35 2.87 20.21
CA LEU A 70 -2.37 3.91 21.23
C LEU A 70 -3.02 3.45 22.54
N THR A 71 -4.14 2.73 22.46
CA THR A 71 -4.82 2.21 23.67
C THR A 71 -3.95 1.22 24.44
N SER A 72 -3.30 0.28 23.75
CA SER A 72 -2.46 -0.73 24.40
C SER A 72 -1.18 -0.14 24.98
N ARG A 73 -0.59 0.86 24.31
CA ARG A 73 0.55 1.62 24.85
C ARG A 73 0.19 2.40 26.12
N LEU A 74 -1.04 2.90 26.21
CA LEU A 74 -1.54 3.57 27.41
C LEU A 74 -1.91 2.60 28.53
N GLU A 75 -2.45 1.43 28.21
CA GLU A 75 -2.72 0.36 29.19
C GLU A 75 -1.43 -0.16 29.84
N SER A 76 -0.34 -0.26 29.06
CA SER A 76 0.97 -0.70 29.56
C SER A 76 1.85 0.43 30.09
N LEU A 77 1.32 1.65 30.23
CA LEU A 77 2.12 2.82 30.59
C LEU A 77 2.52 2.78 32.07
N ASP A 78 3.79 3.04 32.38
CA ASP A 78 4.19 3.32 33.75
C ASP A 78 3.63 4.69 34.16
N THR A 79 2.66 4.65 35.07
CA THR A 79 1.94 5.84 35.53
C THR A 79 2.60 6.53 36.72
N THR A 80 3.73 6.04 37.23
CA THR A 80 4.40 6.57 38.43
C THR A 80 4.65 8.08 38.34
N ASN A 81 5.10 8.55 37.17
CA ASN A 81 5.43 9.96 36.91
C ASN A 81 4.33 10.74 36.16
N VAL A 82 3.17 10.12 35.92
CA VAL A 82 2.04 10.73 35.22
C VAL A 82 1.21 11.58 36.20
N PRO A 83 0.73 12.79 35.84
CA PRO A 83 -0.13 13.60 36.69
C PRO A 83 -1.43 12.86 37.09
N ASP A 84 -1.96 13.11 38.30
CA ASP A 84 -3.09 12.35 38.84
C ASP A 84 -4.38 12.46 38.01
N ASP A 85 -4.61 13.62 37.38
CA ASP A 85 -5.74 13.82 36.48
C ASP A 85 -5.60 12.96 35.20
N ASP A 86 -4.37 12.79 34.70
CA ASP A 86 -4.06 11.94 33.56
C ASP A 86 -4.14 10.45 33.92
N LYS A 87 -3.75 10.07 35.14
CA LYS A 87 -3.94 8.69 35.66
C LYS A 87 -5.40 8.27 35.64
N LYS A 88 -6.33 9.18 35.96
CA LYS A 88 -7.78 8.93 35.91
C LYS A 88 -8.32 8.94 34.47
N PHE A 89 -7.72 9.76 33.61
CA PHE A 89 -8.10 9.89 32.21
C PHE A 89 -7.80 8.62 31.40
N ILE A 90 -6.62 8.02 31.56
CA ILE A 90 -6.16 6.85 30.78
C ILE A 90 -7.18 5.70 30.75
N PRO A 91 -7.62 5.12 31.88
CA PRO A 91 -8.54 3.98 31.86
C PRO A 91 -9.91 4.38 31.30
N THR A 92 -10.36 5.61 31.56
CA THR A 92 -11.62 6.15 31.03
C THR A 92 -11.58 6.25 29.50
N TYR A 93 -10.49 6.77 28.96
CA TYR A 93 -10.27 6.91 27.53
C TYR A 93 -10.19 5.56 26.83
N VAL A 94 -9.38 4.63 27.36
CA VAL A 94 -9.19 3.29 26.79
C VAL A 94 -10.53 2.54 26.67
N LYS A 95 -11.33 2.57 27.74
CA LYS A 95 -12.68 1.98 27.75
C LYS A 95 -13.60 2.65 26.72
N LYS A 96 -13.70 3.98 26.78
CA LYS A 96 -14.60 4.75 25.90
C LYS A 96 -14.24 4.61 24.42
N ARG A 97 -12.95 4.67 24.09
CA ARG A 97 -12.47 4.52 22.72
C ARG A 97 -12.81 3.14 22.17
N SER A 98 -12.74 2.11 23.01
CA SER A 98 -13.16 0.76 22.64
C SER A 98 -14.64 0.63 22.33
N GLU A 99 -15.51 1.37 23.04
CA GLU A 99 -16.97 1.23 22.93
C GLU A 99 -17.61 2.16 21.88
N MET A 100 -17.19 3.43 21.81
CA MET A 100 -17.90 4.48 21.05
C MET A 100 -17.00 5.32 20.14
N GLY A 101 -15.68 5.07 20.12
CA GLY A 101 -14.69 5.99 19.54
C GLY A 101 -14.41 7.19 20.46
N SER A 102 -13.36 7.95 20.15
CA SER A 102 -12.92 9.10 20.96
C SER A 102 -13.29 10.44 20.32
N LYS A 103 -13.32 11.50 21.15
CA LYS A 103 -13.31 12.88 20.64
C LYS A 103 -11.88 13.25 20.22
N GLY A 104 -11.73 14.05 19.17
CA GLY A 104 -10.40 14.43 18.65
C GLY A 104 -9.48 15.06 19.69
N GLU A 105 -10.02 15.77 20.69
CA GLU A 105 -9.20 16.35 21.76
C GLU A 105 -8.72 15.32 22.79
N GLU A 106 -9.56 14.34 23.12
CA GLU A 106 -9.16 13.21 23.97
C GLU A 106 -8.08 12.39 23.28
N GLU A 107 -8.17 12.24 21.95
CA GLU A 107 -7.15 11.57 21.14
C GLU A 107 -5.79 12.25 21.20
N ARG A 108 -5.77 13.59 21.07
CA ARG A 108 -4.54 14.38 21.16
C ARG A 108 -3.90 14.28 22.53
N ARG A 109 -4.71 14.35 23.60
CA ARG A 109 -4.25 14.19 24.98
C ARG A 109 -3.68 12.78 25.22
N ALA A 110 -4.39 11.75 24.76
CA ALA A 110 -3.96 10.36 24.85
C ALA A 110 -2.63 10.13 24.11
N LEU A 111 -2.50 10.67 22.89
CA LEU A 111 -1.26 10.59 22.14
C LEU A 111 -0.10 11.33 22.84
N ALA A 112 -0.34 12.54 23.37
CA ALA A 112 0.68 13.28 24.11
C ALA A 112 1.20 12.47 25.30
N LEU A 113 0.31 11.87 26.10
CA LEU A 113 0.70 11.02 27.23
C LEU A 113 1.51 9.79 26.79
N ALA A 114 1.10 9.12 25.71
CA ALA A 114 1.82 7.97 25.18
C ALA A 114 3.22 8.36 24.68
N LEU A 115 3.36 9.52 24.03
CA LEU A 115 4.65 10.03 23.61
C LEU A 115 5.51 10.37 24.84
N ASP A 116 5.04 11.22 25.73
CA ASP A 116 5.82 11.79 26.82
C ASP A 116 6.29 10.75 27.84
N TYR A 117 5.45 9.75 28.14
CA TYR A 117 5.71 8.77 29.19
C TYR A 117 5.94 7.35 28.68
N GLY A 118 5.61 7.06 27.42
CA GLY A 118 5.58 5.69 26.90
C GLY A 118 6.87 5.22 26.24
N GLY A 119 7.97 5.99 26.30
CA GLY A 119 9.24 5.60 25.66
C GLY A 119 9.14 5.41 24.14
N ILE A 120 8.19 6.09 23.48
CA ILE A 120 7.94 5.96 22.05
C ILE A 120 8.93 6.84 21.28
N ASN A 121 9.70 6.24 20.37
CA ASN A 121 10.61 6.95 19.46
C ASN A 121 10.38 6.57 17.98
N LEU A 122 9.44 5.67 17.68
CA LEU A 122 9.04 5.34 16.32
C LEU A 122 7.52 5.43 16.20
N ILE A 123 7.03 6.28 15.30
CA ILE A 123 5.61 6.42 15.01
C ILE A 123 5.38 6.02 13.56
N CYS A 124 4.56 4.99 13.32
CA CYS A 124 4.08 4.64 11.99
C CYS A 124 2.65 5.18 11.81
N ALA A 125 2.40 5.99 10.80
CA ALA A 125 1.08 6.58 10.56
C ALA A 125 0.76 6.75 9.07
N THR A 126 -0.50 6.96 8.72
CA THR A 126 -0.78 7.55 7.40
C THR A 126 -0.31 9.00 7.38
N VAL A 127 0.03 9.54 6.20
CA VAL A 127 0.41 10.96 6.06
C VAL A 127 -0.65 11.88 6.66
N SER A 128 -1.93 11.62 6.38
CA SER A 128 -3.07 12.38 6.90
C SER A 128 -3.21 12.30 8.43
N THR A 129 -2.93 11.13 9.02
CA THR A 129 -2.94 10.94 10.47
C THR A 129 -1.76 11.69 11.12
N ALA A 130 -0.58 11.65 10.52
CA ALA A 130 0.57 12.41 10.99
C ALA A 130 0.32 13.93 10.92
N GLU A 131 -0.33 14.41 9.86
CA GLU A 131 -0.74 15.82 9.73
C GLU A 131 -1.74 16.23 10.83
N LEU A 132 -2.72 15.37 11.13
CA LEU A 132 -3.72 15.60 12.19
C LEU A 132 -3.05 15.76 13.56
N PHE A 133 -2.00 14.98 13.83
CA PHE A 133 -1.26 14.96 15.09
C PHE A 133 0.07 15.72 15.06
N ALA A 134 0.29 16.56 14.05
CA ALA A 134 1.55 17.27 13.90
C ALA A 134 1.88 18.12 15.14
N ASP A 135 0.89 18.64 15.87
CA ASP A 135 1.13 19.40 17.11
C ASP A 135 1.70 18.55 18.26
N GLN A 136 1.34 17.27 18.33
CA GLN A 136 1.92 16.33 19.30
C GLN A 136 3.30 15.85 18.83
N LEU A 137 3.50 15.72 17.52
CA LEU A 137 4.75 15.22 16.94
C LEU A 137 5.85 16.30 16.85
N LYS A 138 5.48 17.59 16.69
CA LYS A 138 6.41 18.68 16.34
C LYS A 138 7.61 18.84 17.27
N ALA A 139 7.43 18.57 18.56
CA ALA A 139 8.45 18.79 19.58
C ALA A 139 9.55 17.71 19.56
N ARG A 140 9.26 16.54 18.98
CA ARG A 140 10.12 15.35 19.08
C ARG A 140 10.61 14.86 17.73
N ALA A 141 9.77 14.95 16.69
CA ALA A 141 10.09 14.43 15.37
C ALA A 141 11.40 15.03 14.81
N THR A 142 12.40 14.18 14.63
CA THR A 142 13.73 14.54 14.11
C THR A 142 14.02 13.88 12.77
N VAL A 143 13.34 12.78 12.46
CA VAL A 143 13.44 12.07 11.18
C VAL A 143 12.04 11.85 10.63
N LEU A 144 11.84 12.19 9.35
CA LEU A 144 10.63 11.84 8.60
C LEU A 144 10.99 10.79 7.55
N LEU A 145 10.42 9.61 7.67
CA LEU A 145 10.44 8.58 6.63
C LEU A 145 9.12 8.64 5.89
N VAL A 146 9.16 8.73 4.57
CA VAL A 146 7.98 8.69 3.71
C VAL A 146 8.11 7.44 2.84
N ASP A 147 7.33 6.42 3.17
CA ASP A 147 7.23 5.20 2.37
C ASP A 147 6.14 5.34 1.31
N GLU A 148 6.28 4.62 0.19
CA GLU A 148 5.42 4.76 -0.99
C GLU A 148 5.27 6.23 -1.44
N ALA A 149 6.38 6.99 -1.39
CA ALA A 149 6.43 8.42 -1.72
C ALA A 149 6.01 8.73 -3.17
N GLY A 150 5.99 7.72 -4.05
CA GLY A 150 5.40 7.78 -5.39
C GLY A 150 3.90 8.13 -5.37
N GLN A 151 3.17 7.69 -4.35
CA GLN A 151 1.72 7.88 -4.18
C GLN A 151 1.35 9.09 -3.31
N ILE A 152 2.33 9.76 -2.71
CA ILE A 152 2.09 10.91 -1.83
C ILE A 152 2.31 12.20 -2.60
N ALA A 153 1.36 13.13 -2.50
CA ALA A 153 1.48 14.40 -3.18
C ALA A 153 2.53 15.29 -2.50
N THR A 154 3.31 16.01 -3.31
CA THR A 154 4.32 16.97 -2.84
C THR A 154 3.72 17.98 -1.88
N SER A 155 2.50 18.44 -2.15
CA SER A 155 1.78 19.37 -1.28
C SER A 155 1.55 18.81 0.13
N GLN A 156 1.22 17.53 0.27
CA GLN A 156 1.03 16.86 1.55
C GLN A 156 2.36 16.70 2.29
N THR A 157 3.43 16.29 1.58
CA THR A 157 4.76 16.21 2.19
C THR A 157 5.23 17.58 2.68
N VAL A 158 5.02 18.65 1.91
CA VAL A 158 5.36 20.03 2.32
C VAL A 158 4.50 20.49 3.50
N ALA A 159 3.19 20.20 3.48
CA ALA A 159 2.29 20.55 4.57
C ALA A 159 2.73 19.89 5.89
N LEU A 160 3.01 18.60 5.88
CA LEU A 160 3.48 17.85 7.05
C LEU A 160 4.84 18.39 7.55
N THR A 161 5.83 18.49 6.66
CA THR A 161 7.19 18.92 7.03
C THR A 161 7.23 20.34 7.58
N SER A 162 6.41 21.25 7.05
CA SER A 162 6.31 22.64 7.55
C SER A 162 5.84 22.74 9.02
N ARG A 163 5.14 21.71 9.51
CA ARG A 163 4.64 21.64 10.89
C ARG A 163 5.57 20.89 11.84
N LEU A 164 6.67 20.34 11.33
CA LEU A 164 7.64 19.54 12.10
C LEU A 164 9.03 20.24 12.07
N PRO A 165 9.20 21.34 12.81
CA PRO A 165 10.34 22.25 12.68
C PRO A 165 11.69 21.65 13.13
N HIS A 166 11.67 20.52 13.83
CA HIS A 166 12.88 19.86 14.35
C HIS A 166 13.37 18.69 13.49
N ILE A 167 12.74 18.44 12.32
CA ILE A 167 13.22 17.45 11.36
C ILE A 167 14.63 17.84 10.90
N LYS A 168 15.57 16.92 11.08
CA LYS A 168 16.96 17.00 10.60
C LYS A 168 17.19 16.16 9.34
N LYS A 169 16.38 15.13 9.12
CA LYS A 169 16.54 14.17 8.02
C LYS A 169 15.19 13.76 7.45
N ILE A 170 15.07 13.79 6.13
CA ILE A 170 13.92 13.26 5.39
C ILE A 170 14.42 12.13 4.50
N VAL A 171 13.73 10.99 4.55
CA VAL A 171 14.00 9.83 3.70
C VAL A 171 12.75 9.52 2.91
N LEU A 172 12.86 9.55 1.58
CA LEU A 172 11.78 9.18 0.67
C LEU A 172 12.09 7.79 0.11
N ALA A 173 11.16 6.86 0.26
CA ALA A 173 11.21 5.53 -0.34
C ALA A 173 9.97 5.34 -1.22
N GLY A 174 10.15 4.70 -2.37
CA GLY A 174 9.06 4.45 -3.32
C GLY A 174 9.59 4.24 -4.72
N ASP A 175 8.67 4.14 -5.66
CA ASP A 175 8.96 3.85 -7.06
C ASP A 175 8.14 4.76 -7.96
N VAL A 176 8.81 5.48 -8.87
CA VAL A 176 8.16 6.40 -9.82
C VAL A 176 7.46 5.67 -10.97
N LYS A 177 7.74 4.37 -11.15
CA LYS A 177 7.12 3.51 -12.17
C LYS A 177 5.89 2.77 -11.66
N GLN A 178 5.59 2.85 -10.36
CA GLN A 178 4.38 2.27 -9.76
C GLN A 178 3.24 3.29 -9.69
N LEU A 179 2.15 2.96 -8.98
CA LEU A 179 0.94 3.79 -8.99
C LEU A 179 1.23 5.25 -8.59
N PRO A 180 0.68 6.21 -9.34
CA PRO A 180 0.86 7.61 -9.02
C PRO A 180 0.00 8.03 -7.83
N THR A 181 0.15 9.28 -7.43
CA THR A 181 -0.76 9.97 -6.52
C THR A 181 -2.22 9.88 -6.99
N PHE A 182 -3.10 9.47 -6.09
CA PHE A 182 -4.53 9.42 -6.36
C PHE A 182 -5.12 10.84 -6.55
N SER A 183 -5.86 11.06 -7.65
CA SER A 183 -6.65 12.28 -7.85
C SER A 183 -8.02 11.94 -8.45
N HIS A 184 -9.11 12.25 -7.74
CA HIS A 184 -10.47 11.97 -8.20
C HIS A 184 -11.22 13.25 -8.58
N GLY A 185 -12.01 13.17 -9.66
CA GLY A 185 -13.12 14.10 -9.94
C GLY A 185 -12.75 15.54 -10.31
N ILE A 186 -11.46 15.90 -10.31
CA ILE A 186 -10.98 17.23 -10.68
C ILE A 186 -9.97 17.07 -11.82
N SER A 187 -10.10 17.91 -12.85
CA SER A 187 -9.21 17.90 -14.01
C SER A 187 -7.73 17.94 -13.59
N ARG A 188 -6.92 17.05 -14.18
CA ARG A 188 -5.46 17.02 -13.97
C ARG A 188 -4.81 18.38 -14.25
N ARG A 189 -5.38 19.21 -15.13
CA ARG A 189 -4.88 20.58 -15.38
C ARG A 189 -4.95 21.49 -14.14
N ILE A 190 -5.92 21.24 -13.26
CA ILE A 190 -6.14 22.00 -12.03
C ILE A 190 -5.35 21.36 -10.89
N THR A 191 -5.37 20.04 -10.78
CA THR A 191 -4.77 19.32 -9.65
C THR A 191 -3.27 19.09 -9.80
N ALA A 192 -2.73 19.00 -11.02
CA ALA A 192 -1.33 18.62 -11.25
C ALA A 192 -0.31 19.40 -10.39
N PRO A 193 -0.39 20.73 -10.20
CA PRO A 193 0.56 21.44 -9.35
C PRO A 193 0.51 21.01 -7.88
N ALA A 194 -0.65 20.56 -7.39
CA ALA A 194 -0.85 20.17 -6.01
C ALA A 194 -0.74 18.66 -5.79
N THR A 195 -1.02 17.84 -6.81
CA THR A 195 -1.02 16.39 -6.72
C THR A 195 0.22 15.75 -7.33
N GLU A 196 1.21 16.51 -7.82
CA GLU A 196 2.45 15.90 -8.29
C GLU A 196 3.12 15.08 -7.18
N SER A 197 3.47 13.84 -7.49
CA SER A 197 4.15 12.91 -6.58
C SER A 197 5.41 13.53 -5.98
N THR A 198 5.60 13.34 -4.67
CA THR A 198 6.79 13.80 -3.94
C THR A 198 8.07 13.22 -4.54
N LEU A 199 8.05 11.94 -4.91
CA LEU A 199 9.22 11.27 -5.49
C LEU A 199 9.53 11.82 -6.90
N VAL A 200 8.51 11.99 -7.73
CA VAL A 200 8.66 12.59 -9.07
C VAL A 200 9.19 14.02 -9.00
N THR A 201 8.67 14.84 -8.07
CA THR A 201 9.17 16.20 -7.85
C THR A 201 10.63 16.18 -7.43
N ALA A 202 11.00 15.31 -6.49
CA ALA A 202 12.37 15.20 -6.00
C ALA A 202 13.35 14.79 -7.13
N GLU A 203 12.95 13.84 -7.98
CA GLU A 203 13.73 13.40 -9.14
C GLU A 203 13.90 14.54 -10.16
N LYS A 204 12.81 15.22 -10.56
CA LYS A 204 12.84 16.35 -11.51
C LYS A 204 13.73 17.48 -11.04
N LYS A 205 13.70 17.78 -9.73
CA LYS A 205 14.48 18.86 -9.14
C LYS A 205 15.92 18.45 -8.83
N LYS A 206 16.24 17.15 -8.89
CA LYS A 206 17.55 16.58 -8.52
C LYS A 206 18.00 17.03 -7.12
N THR A 207 17.05 17.15 -6.20
CA THR A 207 17.27 17.76 -4.89
C THR A 207 17.78 16.79 -3.84
N LEU A 208 17.73 15.48 -4.11
CA LEU A 208 18.06 14.44 -3.14
C LEU A 208 19.14 13.49 -3.66
N MET A 209 19.96 13.00 -2.74
CA MET A 209 20.81 11.84 -3.01
C MET A 209 19.88 10.63 -3.22
N ALA A 210 19.98 10.00 -4.39
CA ALA A 210 19.19 8.83 -4.74
C ALA A 210 20.03 7.56 -4.63
N VAL A 211 19.44 6.52 -4.03
CA VAL A 211 19.98 5.16 -4.02
C VAL A 211 18.98 4.26 -4.72
N GLU A 212 19.39 3.62 -5.80
CA GLU A 212 18.56 2.71 -6.58
C GLU A 212 18.76 1.27 -6.12
N LEU A 213 17.68 0.60 -5.71
CA LEU A 213 17.69 -0.82 -5.37
C LEU A 213 17.37 -1.65 -6.61
N LYS A 214 18.36 -2.42 -7.09
CA LYS A 214 18.29 -3.10 -8.39
C LYS A 214 17.92 -4.58 -8.32
N LYS A 215 18.00 -5.20 -7.14
CA LYS A 215 17.80 -6.64 -6.96
C LYS A 215 16.38 -6.94 -6.48
N SER A 216 15.69 -7.82 -7.18
CA SER A 216 14.35 -8.31 -6.84
C SER A 216 14.42 -9.71 -6.25
N TYR A 217 13.93 -9.86 -5.02
CA TYR A 217 13.89 -11.12 -4.27
C TYR A 217 12.49 -11.75 -4.22
N ARG A 218 11.49 -11.10 -4.84
CA ARG A 218 10.08 -11.46 -4.71
C ARG A 218 9.68 -12.58 -5.66
N SER A 219 9.85 -12.35 -6.96
CA SER A 219 9.22 -13.17 -8.01
C SER A 219 10.21 -14.12 -8.67
N HIS A 220 9.69 -15.19 -9.29
CA HIS A 220 10.49 -16.07 -10.16
C HIS A 220 11.28 -15.26 -11.20
N PRO A 221 12.54 -15.60 -11.50
CA PRO A 221 13.40 -14.82 -12.38
C PRO A 221 12.79 -14.49 -13.75
N TYR A 222 12.00 -15.41 -14.32
CA TYR A 222 11.28 -15.18 -15.58
C TYR A 222 10.33 -13.96 -15.51
N LEU A 223 9.59 -13.82 -14.40
CA LEU A 223 8.65 -12.71 -14.22
C LEU A 223 9.38 -11.38 -14.03
N VAL A 224 10.50 -11.40 -13.30
CA VAL A 224 11.35 -10.21 -13.13
C VAL A 224 11.91 -9.75 -14.47
N GLN A 225 12.40 -10.68 -15.29
CA GLN A 225 12.89 -10.37 -16.64
C GLN A 225 11.80 -9.81 -17.55
N ALA A 226 10.57 -10.29 -17.44
CA ALA A 226 9.44 -9.78 -18.21
C ALA A 226 9.13 -8.31 -17.88
N VAL A 227 9.32 -7.87 -16.64
CA VAL A 227 9.08 -6.48 -16.20
C VAL A 227 10.33 -5.58 -16.21
N ALA A 228 11.52 -6.16 -16.38
CA ALA A 228 12.78 -5.41 -16.43
C ALA A 228 12.84 -4.28 -17.49
N PRO A 229 12.18 -4.36 -18.67
CA PRO A 229 12.16 -3.27 -19.64
C PRO A 229 11.63 -1.93 -19.08
N TRP A 230 10.68 -1.95 -18.15
CA TRP A 230 10.16 -0.73 -17.50
C TRP A 230 11.18 -0.02 -16.61
N TYR A 231 12.29 -0.70 -16.29
CA TYR A 231 13.38 -0.23 -15.44
C TYR A 231 14.73 -0.16 -16.20
N ASP A 232 14.70 0.07 -17.51
CA ASP A 232 15.91 0.10 -18.37
C ASP A 232 16.80 -1.16 -18.25
N HIS A 233 16.19 -2.32 -17.98
CA HIS A 233 16.88 -3.58 -17.69
C HIS A 233 17.82 -3.54 -16.47
N LYS A 234 17.66 -2.56 -15.57
CA LYS A 234 18.45 -2.48 -14.31
C LYS A 234 17.88 -3.36 -13.20
N LEU A 235 16.63 -3.80 -13.32
CA LEU A 235 16.00 -4.72 -12.37
C LEU A 235 16.50 -6.16 -12.59
N LEU A 236 17.19 -6.69 -11.59
CA LEU A 236 17.86 -7.99 -11.61
C LEU A 236 17.11 -9.00 -10.73
N PRO A 237 16.86 -10.22 -11.21
CA PRO A 237 16.34 -11.28 -10.37
C PRO A 237 17.43 -11.79 -9.41
N GLU A 238 17.08 -11.91 -8.13
CA GLU A 238 17.96 -12.44 -7.09
C GLU A 238 17.30 -13.56 -6.28
N ALA A 239 15.99 -13.78 -6.43
CA ALA A 239 15.32 -14.95 -5.86
C ALA A 239 15.85 -16.25 -6.49
N ASP A 240 15.98 -17.28 -5.67
CA ASP A 240 16.28 -18.63 -6.16
C ASP A 240 15.11 -19.11 -7.04
N PRO A 241 15.36 -19.53 -8.31
CA PRO A 241 14.32 -20.12 -9.14
C PRO A 241 13.59 -21.28 -8.46
N GLU A 242 14.29 -22.14 -7.72
CA GLU A 242 13.72 -23.32 -7.05
C GLU A 242 12.80 -22.92 -5.89
N GLU A 243 13.02 -21.77 -5.25
CA GLU A 243 12.11 -21.24 -4.23
C GLU A 243 10.87 -20.56 -4.85
N ARG A 244 10.83 -20.38 -6.18
CA ARG A 244 9.77 -19.65 -6.90
C ARG A 244 9.22 -20.45 -8.08
N ASP A 245 9.36 -21.78 -8.05
CA ASP A 245 9.02 -22.68 -9.14
C ASP A 245 7.62 -23.28 -9.05
N LEU A 246 6.83 -22.90 -8.03
CA LEU A 246 5.52 -23.49 -7.68
C LEU A 246 4.65 -23.82 -8.90
N LEU A 247 4.49 -22.87 -9.83
CA LEU A 247 3.71 -23.08 -11.04
C LEU A 247 4.44 -23.94 -12.08
N THR A 248 5.76 -23.80 -12.23
CA THR A 248 6.56 -24.53 -13.24
C THR A 248 6.77 -26.01 -12.91
N VAL A 249 6.72 -26.40 -11.63
CA VAL A 249 6.78 -27.82 -11.20
C VAL A 249 5.40 -28.44 -10.96
N SER A 250 4.34 -27.64 -11.06
CA SER A 250 2.95 -28.10 -10.90
C SER A 250 2.43 -28.86 -12.12
N ASN A 251 1.23 -29.44 -11.99
CA ASN A 251 0.49 -30.03 -13.11
C ASN A 251 -0.30 -28.98 -13.92
N LEU A 252 -0.10 -27.68 -13.68
CA LEU A 252 -0.77 -26.63 -14.43
C LEU A 252 -0.29 -26.63 -15.89
N PRO A 253 -1.19 -26.63 -16.90
CA PRO A 253 -0.80 -26.70 -18.30
C PRO A 253 -0.25 -25.34 -18.79
N LEU A 254 1.02 -25.07 -18.49
CA LEU A 254 1.71 -23.85 -18.92
C LEU A 254 2.11 -23.94 -20.41
N PRO A 255 1.84 -22.89 -21.23
CA PRO A 255 2.29 -22.86 -22.62
C PRO A 255 3.81 -22.92 -22.76
N ASN A 256 4.54 -22.36 -21.79
CA ASN A 256 5.98 -22.50 -21.64
C ASN A 256 6.27 -23.10 -20.25
N PRO A 257 6.76 -24.35 -20.14
CA PRO A 257 7.02 -25.01 -18.86
C PRO A 257 8.01 -24.26 -17.95
N ALA A 258 8.88 -23.42 -18.50
CA ALA A 258 9.86 -22.64 -17.74
C ALA A 258 9.33 -21.27 -17.26
N ALA A 259 8.10 -20.91 -17.64
CA ALA A 259 7.51 -19.62 -17.32
C ALA A 259 6.30 -19.79 -16.40
N PRO A 260 6.34 -19.30 -15.14
CA PRO A 260 5.19 -19.31 -14.24
C PRO A 260 4.19 -18.20 -14.62
N LEU A 261 3.73 -18.21 -15.88
CA LEU A 261 2.82 -17.22 -16.46
C LEU A 261 1.85 -17.91 -17.43
N LEU A 262 0.56 -17.76 -17.14
CA LEU A 262 -0.53 -18.23 -17.99
C LEU A 262 -1.36 -17.03 -18.45
N LEU A 263 -1.40 -16.79 -19.77
CA LEU A 263 -2.23 -15.74 -20.37
C LEU A 263 -3.46 -16.36 -21.03
N LEU A 264 -4.63 -16.11 -20.46
CA LEU A 264 -5.90 -16.60 -20.98
C LEU A 264 -6.58 -15.51 -21.82
N HIS A 265 -6.72 -15.76 -23.12
CA HIS A 265 -7.43 -14.84 -24.01
C HIS A 265 -8.94 -15.09 -23.96
N VAL A 266 -9.70 -14.11 -23.50
CA VAL A 266 -11.17 -14.14 -23.40
C VAL A 266 -11.76 -13.10 -24.33
N THR A 267 -12.61 -13.53 -25.27
CA THR A 267 -13.16 -12.67 -26.33
C THR A 267 -14.43 -11.92 -25.93
N ASP A 268 -15.03 -12.29 -24.80
CA ASP A 268 -16.31 -11.76 -24.34
C ASP A 268 -16.24 -10.28 -23.97
N GLY A 269 -17.34 -9.59 -24.27
CA GLY A 269 -17.48 -8.15 -24.08
C GLY A 269 -17.68 -7.78 -22.61
N ASP A 270 -17.07 -6.67 -22.19
CA ASP A 270 -17.31 -6.08 -20.89
C ASP A 270 -18.62 -5.27 -20.87
N THR A 271 -19.26 -5.21 -19.70
CA THR A 271 -20.49 -4.43 -19.46
C THR A 271 -20.28 -3.46 -18.30
N LYS A 272 -21.17 -2.46 -18.18
CA LYS A 272 -21.17 -1.56 -17.03
C LYS A 272 -22.05 -2.13 -15.91
N THR A 273 -21.60 -1.97 -14.68
CA THR A 273 -22.42 -2.20 -13.49
C THR A 273 -23.35 -1.01 -13.22
N GLU A 274 -24.31 -1.18 -12.30
CA GLU A 274 -25.17 -0.08 -11.83
C GLU A 274 -24.36 1.07 -11.21
N SER A 275 -23.25 0.75 -10.54
CA SER A 275 -22.29 1.70 -9.98
C SER A 275 -21.40 2.39 -11.03
N SER A 276 -21.68 2.20 -12.33
CA SER A 276 -20.87 2.70 -13.46
C SER A 276 -19.44 2.17 -13.52
N SER A 277 -19.10 1.15 -12.72
CA SER A 277 -17.88 0.36 -12.89
C SER A 277 -18.02 -0.58 -14.10
N ARG A 278 -17.03 -1.44 -14.32
CA ARG A 278 -17.07 -2.45 -15.40
C ARG A 278 -16.94 -3.85 -14.85
N GLN A 279 -17.50 -4.78 -15.59
CA GLN A 279 -17.49 -6.21 -15.31
C GLN A 279 -17.35 -7.00 -16.62
N ASN A 280 -16.77 -8.19 -16.53
CA ASN A 280 -16.67 -9.16 -17.62
C ASN A 280 -16.91 -10.55 -17.04
N LEU A 281 -18.18 -10.98 -17.08
CA LEU A 281 -18.62 -12.23 -16.44
C LEU A 281 -17.84 -13.46 -16.93
N ALA A 282 -17.40 -13.49 -18.20
CA ALA A 282 -16.61 -14.61 -18.71
C ALA A 282 -15.23 -14.69 -18.05
N GLN A 283 -14.52 -13.56 -17.93
CA GLN A 283 -13.25 -13.52 -17.21
C GLN A 283 -13.44 -13.83 -15.71
N GLU A 284 -14.49 -13.31 -15.10
CA GLU A 284 -14.82 -13.51 -13.70
C GLU A 284 -15.12 -15.00 -13.39
N ASN A 285 -15.92 -15.66 -14.23
CA ASN A 285 -16.19 -17.10 -14.10
C ASN A 285 -14.93 -17.96 -14.30
N ILE A 286 -14.04 -17.56 -15.20
CA ILE A 286 -12.74 -18.22 -15.38
C ILE A 286 -11.88 -18.05 -14.12
N ALA A 287 -11.82 -16.83 -13.55
CA ALA A 287 -11.08 -16.58 -12.32
C ALA A 287 -11.57 -17.47 -11.18
N VAL A 288 -12.88 -17.54 -10.97
CA VAL A 288 -13.51 -18.42 -9.95
C VAL A 288 -13.19 -19.90 -10.23
N SER A 289 -13.24 -20.33 -11.49
CA SER A 289 -12.87 -21.70 -11.88
C SER A 289 -11.39 -22.02 -11.59
N LEU A 290 -10.50 -21.04 -11.74
CA LEU A 290 -9.07 -21.20 -11.42
C LEU A 290 -8.84 -21.34 -9.92
N LEU A 291 -9.66 -20.73 -9.06
CA LEU A 291 -9.57 -20.91 -7.61
C LEU A 291 -9.85 -22.35 -7.17
N LYS A 292 -10.59 -23.15 -7.97
CA LYS A 292 -10.72 -24.60 -7.74
C LYS A 292 -9.52 -25.39 -8.24
N LYS A 293 -9.06 -25.05 -9.44
CA LYS A 293 -8.03 -25.83 -10.14
C LYS A 293 -6.61 -25.61 -9.60
N ILE A 294 -6.27 -24.41 -9.16
CA ILE A 294 -4.92 -24.11 -8.68
C ILE A 294 -4.60 -24.93 -7.41
N PRO A 295 -5.48 -25.02 -6.39
CA PRO A 295 -5.23 -25.92 -5.26
C PRO A 295 -5.05 -27.39 -5.68
N GLU A 296 -5.88 -27.88 -6.60
CA GLU A 296 -5.79 -29.25 -7.11
C GLU A 296 -4.48 -29.55 -7.87
N LEU A 297 -3.97 -28.59 -8.63
CA LEU A 297 -2.84 -28.77 -9.54
C LEU A 297 -1.49 -28.34 -8.94
N CYS A 298 -1.52 -27.37 -8.03
CA CYS A 298 -0.34 -26.72 -7.46
C CYS A 298 -0.21 -26.92 -5.95
N ASN A 299 -1.21 -27.50 -5.27
CA ASN A 299 -1.20 -27.72 -3.82
C ASN A 299 -0.97 -26.43 -3.00
N THR A 300 -1.56 -25.32 -3.43
CA THR A 300 -1.54 -24.04 -2.71
C THR A 300 -2.93 -23.41 -2.65
N TYR A 301 -3.23 -22.77 -1.53
CA TYR A 301 -4.40 -21.90 -1.35
C TYR A 301 -4.00 -20.42 -1.20
N ALA A 302 -2.70 -20.12 -1.24
CA ALA A 302 -2.14 -18.77 -1.22
C ALA A 302 -2.37 -18.10 -2.59
N ILE A 303 -3.62 -17.71 -2.82
CA ILE A 303 -4.11 -17.18 -4.10
C ILE A 303 -4.87 -15.89 -3.86
N THR A 304 -4.47 -14.85 -4.60
CA THR A 304 -5.15 -13.56 -4.62
C THR A 304 -5.67 -13.29 -6.03
N VAL A 305 -6.95 -12.94 -6.15
CA VAL A 305 -7.54 -12.40 -7.37
C VAL A 305 -7.41 -10.88 -7.38
N LEU A 306 -6.73 -10.33 -8.38
CA LEU A 306 -6.59 -8.89 -8.58
C LEU A 306 -7.46 -8.42 -9.74
N CYS A 307 -8.20 -7.34 -9.52
CA CYS A 307 -9.05 -6.73 -10.54
C CYS A 307 -8.65 -5.27 -10.80
N TYR A 308 -8.63 -4.84 -12.05
CA TYR A 308 -8.55 -3.40 -12.35
C TYR A 308 -9.86 -2.67 -12.04
N TYR A 309 -10.98 -3.38 -12.04
CA TYR A 309 -12.31 -2.79 -11.86
C TYR A 309 -12.99 -3.34 -10.63
N ARG A 310 -13.52 -2.42 -9.81
CA ARG A 310 -14.28 -2.74 -8.60
C ARG A 310 -15.51 -3.60 -8.88
N GLY A 311 -16.19 -3.38 -10.01
CA GLY A 311 -17.33 -4.20 -10.42
C GLY A 311 -16.98 -5.69 -10.54
N SER A 312 -15.89 -6.01 -11.24
CA SER A 312 -15.38 -7.39 -11.30
C SER A 312 -15.00 -7.94 -9.92
N ALA A 313 -14.33 -7.14 -9.08
CA ALA A 313 -13.97 -7.59 -7.74
C ALA A 313 -15.21 -7.91 -6.88
N GLU A 314 -16.27 -7.10 -6.96
CA GLU A 314 -17.52 -7.32 -6.23
C GLU A 314 -18.24 -8.59 -6.72
N ASN A 315 -18.30 -8.81 -8.03
CA ASN A 315 -18.91 -10.02 -8.60
C ASN A 315 -18.15 -11.29 -8.21
N ILE A 316 -16.82 -11.28 -8.29
CA ILE A 316 -16.01 -12.45 -7.94
C ILE A 316 -16.15 -12.75 -6.45
N ARG A 317 -16.16 -11.74 -5.57
CA ARG A 317 -16.44 -11.96 -4.14
C ARG A 317 -17.81 -12.58 -3.90
N ALA A 318 -18.84 -12.16 -4.63
CA ALA A 318 -20.17 -12.75 -4.52
C ALA A 318 -20.18 -14.22 -4.97
N ALA A 319 -19.54 -14.51 -6.11
CA ALA A 319 -19.41 -15.87 -6.64
C ALA A 319 -18.60 -16.78 -5.70
N ILE A 320 -17.52 -16.29 -5.10
CA ILE A 320 -16.73 -17.05 -4.12
C ILE A 320 -17.59 -17.41 -2.90
N LYS A 321 -18.37 -16.46 -2.37
CA LYS A 321 -19.26 -16.73 -1.22
C LYS A 321 -20.32 -17.78 -1.52
N GLU A 322 -20.79 -17.86 -2.76
CA GLU A 322 -21.76 -18.86 -3.20
C GLU A 322 -21.11 -20.23 -3.42
N GLU A 323 -19.95 -20.27 -4.08
CA GLU A 323 -19.28 -21.52 -4.45
C GLU A 323 -18.42 -22.14 -3.32
N PHE A 324 -17.93 -21.31 -2.40
CA PHE A 324 -17.05 -21.70 -1.29
C PHE A 324 -17.57 -21.11 0.03
N PRO A 325 -18.77 -21.51 0.50
CA PRO A 325 -19.43 -20.89 1.66
C PRO A 325 -18.68 -21.06 2.98
N GLU A 326 -17.78 -22.05 3.07
CA GLU A 326 -16.97 -22.33 4.26
C GLU A 326 -15.50 -21.90 4.10
N ASP A 327 -15.11 -21.31 2.96
CA ASP A 327 -13.72 -21.05 2.61
C ASP A 327 -13.43 -19.55 2.49
N GLU A 328 -12.92 -18.96 3.57
CA GLU A 328 -12.52 -17.54 3.59
C GLU A 328 -11.10 -17.30 3.04
N GLN A 329 -10.47 -18.32 2.47
CA GLN A 329 -9.05 -18.29 2.11
C GLN A 329 -8.73 -17.40 0.89
N PHE A 330 -9.68 -17.18 -0.01
CA PHE A 330 -9.40 -16.45 -1.25
C PHE A 330 -9.57 -14.93 -1.11
N ALA A 331 -8.47 -14.20 -1.25
CA ALA A 331 -8.48 -12.75 -1.29
C ALA A 331 -8.89 -12.24 -2.69
N VAL A 332 -9.80 -11.26 -2.73
CA VAL A 332 -10.15 -10.54 -3.96
C VAL A 332 -9.97 -9.05 -3.71
N GLU A 333 -9.11 -8.41 -4.48
CA GLU A 333 -8.67 -7.03 -4.28
C GLU A 333 -8.62 -6.26 -5.60
N THR A 334 -8.62 -4.93 -5.52
CA THR A 334 -8.28 -4.11 -6.68
C THR A 334 -6.78 -3.90 -6.75
N VAL A 335 -6.21 -3.69 -7.94
CA VAL A 335 -4.77 -3.43 -8.08
C VAL A 335 -4.32 -2.26 -7.19
N ASP A 336 -5.12 -1.19 -7.12
CA ASP A 336 -4.88 -0.02 -6.25
C ASP A 336 -4.85 -0.36 -4.75
N SER A 337 -5.68 -1.31 -4.29
CA SER A 337 -5.74 -1.68 -2.87
C SER A 337 -4.67 -2.70 -2.47
N TYR A 338 -4.06 -3.35 -3.46
CA TYR A 338 -3.10 -4.44 -3.28
C TYR A 338 -1.64 -4.00 -3.36
N GLN A 339 -1.35 -2.74 -3.67
CA GLN A 339 0.02 -2.26 -3.72
C GLN A 339 0.77 -2.50 -2.39
N GLY A 340 2.02 -2.94 -2.51
CA GLY A 340 2.86 -3.28 -1.36
C GLY A 340 2.53 -4.62 -0.70
N ARG A 341 1.63 -5.43 -1.29
CA ARG A 341 1.36 -6.83 -0.91
C ARG A 341 1.91 -7.79 -1.95
N GLU A 342 2.04 -9.04 -1.55
CA GLU A 342 2.51 -10.14 -2.37
C GLU A 342 1.74 -11.41 -2.06
N GLU A 343 1.70 -12.32 -3.03
CA GLU A 343 1.04 -13.62 -2.94
C GLU A 343 1.87 -14.65 -3.71
N GLU A 344 1.75 -15.93 -3.35
CA GLU A 344 2.35 -17.02 -4.13
C GLU A 344 1.78 -17.08 -5.55
N VAL A 345 0.45 -16.99 -5.69
CA VAL A 345 -0.24 -17.02 -6.99
C VAL A 345 -1.21 -15.85 -7.13
N VAL A 346 -1.07 -15.12 -8.23
CA VAL A 346 -1.96 -14.01 -8.58
C VAL A 346 -2.80 -14.35 -9.82
N VAL A 347 -4.12 -14.23 -9.70
CA VAL A 347 -5.05 -14.28 -10.83
C VAL A 347 -5.47 -12.85 -11.18
N LEU A 348 -4.97 -12.30 -12.28
CA LEU A 348 -5.28 -10.94 -12.73
C LEU A 348 -6.48 -10.91 -13.70
N VAL A 349 -7.52 -10.18 -13.33
CA VAL A 349 -8.71 -9.92 -14.14
C VAL A 349 -8.66 -8.50 -14.69
N THR A 350 -8.52 -8.40 -16.02
CA THR A 350 -8.33 -7.11 -16.69
C THR A 350 -9.65 -6.41 -17.02
N THR A 351 -10.74 -7.18 -17.11
CA THR A 351 -12.13 -6.77 -17.38
C THR A 351 -12.36 -6.19 -18.78
N ARG A 352 -11.57 -5.19 -19.18
CA ARG A 352 -11.74 -4.46 -20.45
C ARG A 352 -11.56 -5.36 -21.65
N SER A 353 -12.53 -5.31 -22.57
CA SER A 353 -12.38 -5.86 -23.91
C SER A 353 -12.43 -4.75 -24.97
N PRO A 354 -11.49 -4.73 -25.93
CA PRO A 354 -11.49 -3.73 -26.99
C PRO A 354 -12.75 -3.87 -27.85
N ARG A 355 -13.48 -2.76 -28.06
CA ARG A 355 -14.58 -2.74 -29.03
C ARG A 355 -13.98 -2.72 -30.44
N LYS A 356 -14.48 -3.60 -31.34
CA LYS A 356 -14.08 -3.79 -32.76
C LYS A 356 -13.92 -2.52 -33.64
N LYS A 357 -14.25 -1.31 -33.15
CA LYS A 357 -14.12 -0.03 -33.90
C LYS A 357 -13.16 1.00 -33.28
N ARG A 358 -12.48 0.72 -32.17
CA ARG A 358 -11.54 1.67 -31.54
C ARG A 358 -10.31 0.93 -31.03
N LEU A 359 -9.42 0.56 -31.96
CA LEU A 359 -8.11 -0.01 -31.60
C LEU A 359 -7.16 1.00 -30.93
N HIS A 360 -7.53 2.28 -30.80
CA HIS A 360 -6.58 3.33 -30.42
C HIS A 360 -6.87 4.12 -29.14
N ARG A 361 -7.95 3.85 -28.36
CA ARG A 361 -8.34 4.86 -27.35
C ARG A 361 -9.32 4.46 -26.24
N ALA A 362 -9.24 3.28 -25.65
CA ALA A 362 -10.17 2.96 -24.58
C ALA A 362 -9.62 1.95 -23.57
N ALA A 363 -8.78 2.41 -22.67
CA ALA A 363 -8.46 1.65 -21.48
C ALA A 363 -8.56 2.50 -20.20
N ALA A 364 -8.50 1.89 -19.02
CA ALA A 364 -8.42 2.64 -17.75
C ALA A 364 -7.09 3.40 -17.67
N ASP A 365 -6.99 4.36 -16.76
CA ASP A 365 -5.77 5.18 -16.58
C ASP A 365 -4.50 4.30 -16.45
N PHE A 366 -4.57 3.13 -15.80
CA PHE A 366 -3.45 2.17 -15.71
C PHE A 366 -3.05 1.53 -17.06
N VAL A 367 -3.97 1.40 -18.01
CA VAL A 367 -3.74 0.69 -19.28
C VAL A 367 -3.35 1.67 -20.42
N GLU A 368 -3.42 2.98 -20.20
CA GLU A 368 -2.97 4.01 -21.16
C GLU A 368 -1.65 4.73 -20.74
N GLU A 369 -1.13 4.51 -19.52
CA GLU A 369 -0.07 5.36 -18.94
C GLU A 369 1.30 5.34 -19.66
N ASP A 370 1.58 4.36 -20.54
CA ASP A 370 2.87 4.26 -21.25
C ASP A 370 2.91 4.98 -22.63
N ASP A 371 1.78 5.47 -23.18
CA ASP A 371 1.74 5.98 -24.56
C ASP A 371 1.91 7.51 -24.72
N PHE A 372 2.03 8.27 -23.62
CA PHE A 372 2.08 9.74 -23.69
C PHE A 372 3.49 10.35 -23.82
N ALA A 373 4.55 9.53 -23.85
CA ALA A 373 5.93 10.01 -23.96
C ALA A 373 6.43 10.22 -25.41
N LEU A 374 5.63 9.92 -26.45
CA LEU A 374 6.11 9.89 -27.85
C LEU A 374 5.33 10.76 -28.86
N SER A 375 4.40 11.63 -28.44
CA SER A 375 3.60 12.42 -29.39
C SER A 375 3.86 13.93 -29.45
N ASP A 376 4.79 14.49 -28.66
CA ASP A 376 5.00 15.95 -28.59
C ASP A 376 6.14 16.52 -29.46
N GLU A 377 6.58 15.80 -30.51
CA GLU A 377 7.63 16.31 -31.44
C GLU A 377 7.15 16.64 -32.86
N ARG A 378 5.84 16.73 -33.15
CA ARG A 378 5.36 17.18 -34.46
C ARG A 378 4.21 18.18 -34.39
N ALA A 379 4.51 19.39 -33.92
CA ALA A 379 3.73 20.57 -34.25
C ALA A 379 4.54 21.88 -34.12
N ILE A 380 5.76 21.92 -34.66
CA ILE A 380 6.48 23.19 -34.91
C ILE A 380 7.11 23.13 -36.31
N ALA A 381 6.34 23.64 -37.30
CA ALA A 381 6.71 24.15 -38.63
C ALA A 381 5.38 24.19 -39.42
N THR A 382 4.90 25.26 -40.04
CA THR A 382 5.53 26.48 -40.55
C THR A 382 4.39 27.43 -40.97
N SER A 383 4.66 28.74 -40.85
CA SER A 383 4.06 29.91 -41.54
C SER A 383 3.03 29.66 -42.66
N THR A 384 2.00 30.48 -42.86
CA THR A 384 2.01 31.87 -43.43
C THR A 384 0.51 32.19 -43.58
N ILE A 385 -0.10 33.34 -43.26
CA ILE A 385 0.14 34.78 -43.50
C ILE A 385 -0.48 35.54 -42.33
#